data_AF-A0A367G6W7-F1
#
_entry.id   AF-A0A367G6W7-F1
#
_cell.length_a   1.000
_cell.length_b   1.000
_cell.length_c   1.000
_cell.angle_alpha   90.00
_cell.angle_beta   90.00
_cell.angle_gamma   90.00
#
_symmetry.space_group_name_H-M   'P 1'
#
loop_
_entity.id
_entity.type
_entity.pdbx_description
1 polymer ?
#
loop_
_entity_poly.entity_id
_entity_poly.type
_entity_poly.pdbx_seq_one_letter_code
_entity_poly.pdbx_strand_id
1 'polypeptide(L)'
;MSKFNPEYMALRPSDALYDFVLNLWMNKPEIKYISSDSRSLNHETNVQEYKINTFGFHKAYCKMHIQYRPCIYPIVKILYRFRHLLKRLDGNKLIHAINTVLQMEEIARM
;
A
#
# COMPACT_ATOMS: atom_id res chain seq x y z
N MET A 1 9.81 -5.01 4.72
CA MET A 1 9.92 -5.93 3.56
C MET A 1 10.97 -6.97 3.88
N SER A 2 10.60 -8.25 3.94
CA SER A 2 11.58 -9.33 4.09
C SER A 2 12.45 -9.40 2.84
N LYS A 3 13.77 -9.48 3.02
CA LYS A 3 14.73 -9.61 1.92
C LYS A 3 15.04 -11.09 1.73
N PHE A 4 14.81 -11.60 0.52
CA PHE A 4 15.14 -12.98 0.15
C PHE A 4 16.40 -12.96 -0.71
N ASN A 5 17.26 -13.97 -0.58
CA ASN A 5 18.40 -14.13 -1.46
C ASN A 5 17.89 -14.40 -2.90
N PRO A 6 18.25 -13.57 -3.90
CA PRO A 6 17.84 -13.74 -5.29
C PRO A 6 18.11 -15.14 -5.88
N GLU A 7 19.23 -15.76 -5.47
CA GLU A 7 19.63 -17.09 -5.95
C GLU A 7 18.60 -18.19 -5.65
N TYR A 8 17.84 -18.02 -4.57
CA TYR A 8 16.88 -19.03 -4.09
C TYR A 8 15.42 -18.64 -4.39
N MET A 9 15.15 -17.57 -5.15
CA MET A 9 13.77 -17.15 -5.44
C MET A 9 12.96 -18.22 -6.16
N ALA A 10 13.61 -19.07 -6.99
CA ALA A 10 12.95 -20.19 -7.66
C ALA A 10 12.35 -21.22 -6.68
N LEU A 11 12.92 -21.34 -5.48
CA LEU A 11 12.39 -22.20 -4.41
C LEU A 11 11.20 -21.57 -3.66
N ARG A 12 10.82 -20.34 -4.02
CA ARG A 12 9.73 -19.58 -3.40
C ARG A 12 9.83 -19.53 -1.86
N PRO A 13 10.97 -19.15 -1.27
CA PRO A 13 11.15 -19.10 0.19
C PRO A 13 10.19 -18.10 0.87
N SER A 14 9.71 -17.11 0.13
CA SER A 14 8.61 -16.23 0.56
C SER A 14 7.37 -17.01 0.92
N ASP A 15 7.02 -18.00 0.12
CA ASP A 15 5.78 -18.74 0.25
C ASP A 15 5.83 -19.64 1.47
N ALA A 16 6.93 -20.36 1.65
CA ALA A 16 7.17 -21.18 2.83
C ALA A 16 7.12 -20.33 4.12
N LEU A 17 7.74 -19.14 4.10
CA LEU A 17 7.72 -18.25 5.26
C LEU A 17 6.31 -17.72 5.55
N TYR A 18 5.59 -17.26 4.53
CA TYR A 18 4.22 -16.75 4.70
C TYR A 18 3.28 -17.85 5.19
N ASP A 19 3.31 -19.03 4.58
CA ASP A 19 2.49 -20.17 5.00
C ASP A 19 2.76 -20.56 6.46
N PHE A 20 4.03 -20.65 6.85
CA PHE A 20 4.41 -20.92 8.24
C PHE A 20 3.86 -19.88 9.21
N VAL A 21 4.01 -18.59 8.91
CA VAL A 21 3.52 -17.49 9.77
C VAL A 21 1.99 -17.51 9.84
N LEU A 22 1.31 -17.70 8.72
CA LEU A 22 -0.15 -17.76 8.68
C LEU A 22 -0.67 -18.94 9.50
N ASN A 23 -0.09 -20.13 9.33
CA ASN A 23 -0.45 -21.30 10.13
C ASN A 23 -0.15 -21.10 11.63
N LEU A 24 0.95 -20.45 11.99
CA LEU A 24 1.29 -20.16 13.38
C LEU A 24 0.22 -19.31 14.09
N TRP A 25 -0.38 -18.36 13.38
CA TRP A 25 -1.35 -17.42 13.95
C TRP A 25 -2.80 -17.86 13.76
N MET A 26 -3.17 -18.44 12.62
CA MET A 26 -4.55 -18.89 12.36
C MET A 26 -4.96 -20.10 13.20
N ASN A 27 -4.01 -20.90 13.66
CA ASN A 27 -4.31 -22.03 14.55
C ASN A 27 -4.65 -21.61 16.00
N LYS A 28 -4.56 -20.32 16.31
CA LYS A 28 -4.94 -19.78 17.62
C LYS A 28 -6.42 -19.38 17.62
N PRO A 29 -7.27 -20.00 18.47
CA PRO A 29 -8.73 -19.81 18.42
C PRO A 29 -9.18 -18.37 18.70
N GLU A 30 -8.37 -17.57 19.39
CA GLU A 30 -8.64 -16.16 19.67
C GLU A 30 -8.43 -15.23 18.45
N ILE A 31 -7.70 -15.69 17.43
CA ILE A 31 -7.37 -14.90 16.24
C ILE A 31 -8.44 -15.11 15.18
N LYS A 32 -9.26 -14.07 14.96
CA LYS A 32 -10.32 -14.09 13.92
C LYS A 32 -9.85 -13.64 12.55
N TYR A 33 -8.88 -12.73 12.50
CA TYR A 33 -8.39 -12.11 11.28
C TYR A 33 -6.90 -11.83 11.38
N ILE A 34 -6.20 -11.99 10.26
CA ILE A 34 -4.83 -11.53 10.08
C ILE A 34 -4.85 -10.46 9.00
N SER A 35 -4.41 -9.25 9.35
CA SER A 35 -4.24 -8.18 8.38
C SER A 35 -2.85 -8.26 7.75
N SER A 36 -2.82 -8.37 6.43
CA SER A 36 -1.63 -8.04 5.66
C SER A 36 -1.60 -6.52 5.47
N ASP A 37 -0.41 -5.91 5.57
CA ASP A 37 -0.16 -4.47 5.40
C ASP A 37 -0.93 -3.83 4.21
N SER A 38 -1.09 -2.52 4.26
CA SER A 38 -1.82 -1.71 3.28
C SER A 38 -1.16 -1.64 1.89
N ARG A 39 -1.94 -1.28 0.87
CA ARG A 39 -1.42 -1.03 -0.48
C ARG A 39 -0.72 0.33 -0.51
N SER A 40 0.54 0.35 -0.95
CA SER A 40 1.24 1.60 -1.27
C SER A 40 0.63 2.26 -2.52
N LEU A 41 0.41 3.57 -2.46
CA LEU A 41 0.01 4.38 -3.63
C LEU A 41 1.22 4.92 -4.40
N ASN A 42 2.37 5.11 -3.74
CA ASN A 42 3.61 5.64 -4.35
C ASN A 42 4.43 4.57 -5.09
N HIS A 43 4.21 3.30 -4.76
CA HIS A 43 4.93 2.19 -5.38
C HIS A 43 3.93 1.10 -5.71
N GLU A 44 3.59 1.01 -6.99
CA GLU A 44 2.75 -0.06 -7.49
C GLU A 44 3.57 -1.35 -7.54
N THR A 45 3.11 -2.35 -6.79
CA THR A 45 3.73 -3.69 -6.76
C THR A 45 2.63 -4.73 -6.76
N ASN A 46 2.93 -5.91 -7.32
CA ASN A 46 1.99 -7.04 -7.35
C ASN A 46 1.92 -7.81 -6.03
N VAL A 47 2.48 -7.27 -4.94
CA VAL A 47 2.55 -7.95 -3.64
C VAL A 47 1.16 -8.27 -3.09
N GLN A 48 0.21 -7.34 -3.22
CA GLN A 48 -1.15 -7.55 -2.72
C GLN A 48 -1.88 -8.63 -3.53
N GLU A 49 -1.69 -8.66 -4.84
CA GLU A 49 -2.27 -9.67 -5.72
C GLU A 49 -1.66 -11.05 -5.50
N TYR A 50 -0.35 -11.12 -5.31
CA TYR A 50 0.34 -12.33 -4.88
C TYR A 50 -0.26 -12.88 -3.58
N LYS A 51 -0.54 -12.04 -2.58
CA LYS A 51 -1.14 -12.49 -1.32
C LYS A 51 -2.57 -13.00 -1.48
N ILE A 52 -3.39 -12.31 -2.29
CA ILE A 52 -4.76 -12.72 -2.59
C ILE A 52 -4.76 -14.09 -3.29
N ASN A 53 -3.96 -14.22 -4.35
CA ASN A 53 -3.95 -15.41 -5.19
C ASN A 53 -3.26 -16.61 -4.54
N THR A 54 -2.27 -16.39 -3.66
CA THR A 54 -1.46 -17.48 -3.07
C THR A 54 -1.95 -17.89 -1.68
N PHE A 55 -2.40 -16.96 -0.84
CA PHE A 55 -2.76 -17.23 0.56
C PHE A 55 -4.23 -16.93 0.90
N GLY A 56 -5.06 -16.59 -0.09
CA GLY A 56 -6.49 -16.38 0.12
C GLY A 56 -6.85 -15.10 0.87
N PHE A 57 -5.96 -14.10 0.90
CA PHE A 57 -6.33 -12.77 1.39
C PHE A 57 -7.44 -12.16 0.53
N HIS A 58 -8.20 -11.25 1.13
CA HIS A 58 -9.14 -10.40 0.39
C HIS A 58 -8.86 -8.92 0.70
N LYS A 59 -9.35 -8.04 -0.15
CA LYS A 59 -9.25 -6.59 0.08
C LYS A 59 -10.25 -6.19 1.16
N ALA A 60 -9.76 -5.48 2.17
CA ALA A 60 -10.58 -4.80 3.16
C ALA A 60 -10.41 -3.29 2.97
N TYR A 61 -11.44 -2.62 2.46
CA TYR A 61 -11.40 -1.20 2.16
C TYR A 61 -11.74 -0.38 3.41
N CYS A 62 -10.96 0.68 3.65
CA CYS A 62 -11.17 1.62 4.74
C CYS A 62 -11.44 3.02 4.19
N LYS A 63 -12.20 3.83 4.94
CA LYS A 63 -12.29 5.26 4.66
C LYS A 63 -10.98 5.94 5.03
N MET A 64 -10.39 6.64 4.08
CA MET A 64 -9.13 7.35 4.32
C MET A 64 -9.41 8.64 5.11
N HIS A 65 -8.74 8.80 6.25
CA HIS A 65 -8.80 10.01 7.06
C HIS A 65 -7.39 10.64 7.09
N ILE A 66 -7.27 11.86 6.55
CA ILE A 66 -5.99 12.56 6.49
C ILE A 66 -6.05 13.80 7.36
N GLN A 67 -5.10 13.93 8.28
CA GLN A 67 -4.91 15.13 9.08
C GLN A 67 -3.58 15.77 8.71
N TYR A 68 -3.65 16.93 8.06
CA TYR A 68 -2.47 17.72 7.73
C TYR A 68 -2.06 18.63 8.88
N ARG A 69 -0.77 18.94 8.97
CA ARG A 69 -0.29 20.05 9.79
C ARG A 69 -0.90 21.37 9.29
N PRO A 70 -1.20 22.36 10.15
CA PRO A 70 -1.85 23.61 9.74
C PRO A 70 -1.15 24.36 8.61
N CYS A 71 0.19 24.31 8.54
CA CYS A 71 0.97 24.93 7.47
C CYS A 71 0.96 24.14 6.14
N ILE A 72 0.71 22.83 6.18
CA ILE A 72 0.70 21.96 5.00
C ILE A 72 -0.68 21.96 4.32
N TYR A 73 -1.74 22.07 5.11
CA TYR A 73 -3.12 22.11 4.59
C TYR A 73 -3.33 23.12 3.44
N PRO A 74 -2.96 24.42 3.57
CA PRO A 74 -3.13 25.36 2.47
C PRO A 74 -2.32 24.98 1.22
N ILE A 75 -1.11 24.43 1.39
CA ILE A 75 -0.26 23.99 0.28
C ILE A 75 -0.95 22.86 -0.49
N VAL A 76 -1.41 21.82 0.21
CA VAL A 76 -2.14 20.70 -0.41
C VAL A 76 -3.40 21.18 -1.11
N LYS A 77 -4.16 22.09 -0.49
CA LYS A 77 -5.38 22.66 -1.08
C LYS A 77 -5.12 23.39 -2.40
N ILE A 78 -4.02 24.15 -2.48
CA ILE A 78 -3.59 24.83 -3.72
C ILE A 78 -3.18 23.79 -4.77
N LEU A 79 -2.29 22.86 -4.42
CA LEU A 79 -1.79 21.83 -5.33
C LEU A 79 -2.92 20.93 -5.86
N TYR A 80 -3.92 20.61 -5.03
CA TYR A 80 -5.06 19.79 -5.41
C TYR A 80 -5.92 20.41 -6.52
N ARG A 81 -6.01 21.74 -6.58
CA ARG A 81 -6.69 22.44 -7.69
C ARG A 81 -5.99 22.17 -9.02
N PHE A 82 -4.67 22.02 -9.00
CA PHE A 82 -3.84 21.76 -10.17
C PHE A 82 -3.51 20.26 -10.36
N ARG A 83 -4.20 19.34 -9.66
CA ARG A 83 -3.88 17.91 -9.67
C ARG A 83 -3.83 17.28 -11.06
N HIS A 84 -4.70 17.69 -11.98
CA HIS A 84 -4.70 17.17 -13.35
C HIS A 84 -3.47 17.58 -14.16
N LEU A 85 -2.92 18.77 -13.91
CA LEU A 85 -1.68 19.23 -14.51
C LEU A 85 -0.48 18.49 -13.92
N LEU A 86 -0.42 18.36 -12.59
CA LEU A 86 0.67 17.66 -11.89
C LEU A 86 0.73 16.18 -12.27
N LYS A 87 -0.43 15.53 -12.46
CA LYS A 87 -0.50 14.13 -12.93
C LYS A 87 0.11 13.93 -14.31
N ARG A 88 0.10 14.96 -15.18
CA ARG A 88 0.76 14.89 -16.50
C ARG A 88 2.28 15.02 -16.41
N LEU A 89 2.81 15.49 -15.29
CA LEU A 89 4.23 15.76 -15.06
C LEU A 89 4.89 14.66 -14.20
N ASP A 90 4.29 13.47 -14.13
CA ASP A 90 4.66 12.38 -13.20
C ASP A 90 6.02 11.69 -13.46
N GLY A 91 6.86 12.25 -14.34
CA GLY A 91 8.18 11.71 -14.64
C GLY A 91 9.27 12.02 -13.59
N ASN A 92 9.01 12.96 -12.67
CA ASN A 92 9.96 13.34 -11.62
C ASN A 92 9.56 12.72 -10.27
N LYS A 93 10.51 12.12 -9.54
CA LYS A 93 10.29 11.50 -8.21
C LYS A 93 9.58 12.41 -7.21
N LEU A 94 9.91 13.70 -7.19
CA LEU A 94 9.27 14.67 -6.32
C LEU A 94 7.82 14.92 -6.73
N ILE A 95 7.58 15.07 -8.03
CA ILE A 95 6.22 15.26 -8.57
C ILE A 95 5.38 14.01 -8.32
N HIS A 96 5.96 12.83 -8.44
CA HIS A 96 5.31 11.56 -8.13
C HIS A 96 4.89 11.43 -6.66
N ALA A 97 5.77 11.84 -5.73
CA ALA A 97 5.41 11.91 -4.32
C ALA A 97 4.27 12.92 -4.07
N ILE A 98 4.30 14.09 -4.72
CA ILE A 98 3.21 15.08 -4.64
C ILE A 98 1.91 14.50 -5.19
N ASN A 99 1.95 13.89 -6.37
CA ASN A 99 0.80 13.24 -7.01
C ASN A 99 0.21 12.14 -6.13
N THR A 100 1.06 11.36 -5.44
CA THR A 100 0.62 10.37 -4.46
C THR A 100 -0.17 11.02 -3.32
N VAL A 101 0.34 12.11 -2.73
CA VAL A 101 -0.38 12.84 -1.66
C VAL A 101 -1.70 13.40 -2.17
N LEU A 102 -1.74 13.90 -3.41
CA LEU A 102 -2.99 14.38 -4.03
C LEU A 102 -3.98 13.26 -4.33
N GLN A 103 -3.50 12.07 -4.68
CA GLN A 103 -4.33 10.87 -4.83
C GLN A 103 -4.91 10.41 -3.50
N MET A 104 -4.12 10.46 -2.41
CA MET A 104 -4.63 10.22 -1.06
C MET A 104 -5.74 11.21 -0.71
N GLU A 105 -5.54 12.50 -0.99
CA GLU A 105 -6.55 13.53 -0.76
C GLU A 105 -7.82 13.30 -1.59
N GLU A 106 -7.69 12.81 -2.83
CA GLU A 106 -8.82 12.43 -3.67
C GLU A 106 -9.62 11.26 -3.05
N ILE A 107 -8.94 10.22 -2.56
CA ILE A 107 -9.57 9.08 -1.88
C ILE A 107 -10.25 9.51 -0.57
N ALA A 108 -9.64 10.43 0.20
CA ALA A 108 -10.20 10.91 1.46
C ALA A 108 -11.45 11.79 1.27
N ARG A 109 -11.64 12.37 0.07
CA ARG A 109 -12.81 13.19 -0.29
C ARG A 109 -13.97 12.40 -0.90
N MET A 110 -13.74 11.13 -1.28
CA MET A 110 -14.80 10.20 -1.70
C MET A 110 -15.66 9.77 -0.51
#